data_AF-A0A6G2D7A3-F1
#
_entry.id   AF-A0A6G2D7A3-F1
#
_cell.length_a   1.000
_cell.length_b   1.000
_cell.length_c   1.000
_cell.angle_alpha   90.00
_cell.angle_beta   90.00
_cell.angle_gamma   90.00
#
_symmetry.space_group_name_H-M   'P 1'
#
loop_
_entity.id
_entity.type
_entity.pdbx_description
1 polymer ?
#
loop_
_entity_poly.entity_id
_entity_poly.type
_entity_poly.pdbx_seq_one_letter_code
_entity_poly.pdbx_strand_id
1 'polypeptide(L)' 'MRTETEILNLLLQVAKTLKVEAVALSGSRAEDRAPKDEFQDYDVVYIVDDLDNLTSDLAWLD' A
#
# COMPACT_ATOMS: atom_id res chain seq x y z
N MET A 1 11.74 -13.59 -2.80
CA MET A 1 11.07 -12.28 -2.97
C MET A 1 9.67 -12.53 -3.47
N ARG A 2 8.70 -11.71 -3.05
CA ARG A 2 7.32 -11.78 -3.53
C ARG A 2 7.25 -11.20 -4.95
N THR A 3 6.36 -11.74 -5.77
CA THR A 3 5.99 -11.21 -7.09
C THR A 3 5.13 -9.95 -6.94
N GLU A 4 5.00 -9.17 -8.02
CA GLU A 4 4.12 -7.98 -8.05
C GLU A 4 2.67 -8.32 -7.68
N THR A 5 2.13 -9.41 -8.21
CA THR A 5 0.78 -9.88 -7.86
C THR A 5 0.65 -10.22 -6.37
N GLU A 6 1.67 -10.85 -5.78
CA GLU A 6 1.68 -11.16 -4.35
C GLU A 6 1.74 -9.89 -3.49
N ILE A 7 2.51 -8.88 -3.90
CA ILE A 7 2.57 -7.59 -3.20
C ILE A 7 1.23 -6.84 -3.33
N LEU A 8 0.66 -6.73 -4.53
CA LEU A 8 -0.62 -6.05 -4.73
C LEU A 8 -1.76 -6.73 -3.95
N ASN A 9 -1.80 -8.06 -3.93
CA ASN A 9 -2.78 -8.79 -3.12
C ASN A 9 -2.62 -8.53 -1.62
N LEU A 10 -1.38 -8.46 -1.12
CA LEU A 10 -1.10 -8.12 0.27
C LEU A 10 -1.60 -6.71 0.61
N LEU A 11 -1.28 -5.71 -0.22
CA LEU A 11 -1.71 -4.32 -0.03
C LEU A 11 -3.24 -4.19 -0.01
N LEU A 12 -3.92 -4.87 -0.93
CA LEU A 12 -5.39 -4.91 -0.96
C LEU A 12 -5.99 -5.66 0.23
N GLN A 13 -5.31 -6.70 0.73
CA GLN A 13 -5.73 -7.39 1.94
C GLN A 13 -5.61 -6.49 3.17
N VAL A 14 -4.50 -5.74 3.31
CA VAL A 14 -4.31 -4.76 4.38
C VAL A 14 -5.42 -3.71 4.34
N ALA A 15 -5.71 -3.12 3.17
CA ALA A 15 -6.82 -2.17 3.00
C ALA A 15 -8.16 -2.72 3.51
N LYS A 16 -8.47 -3.99 3.19
CA LYS A 16 -9.71 -4.66 3.63
C LYS A 16 -9.74 -4.91 5.14
N THR A 17 -8.61 -5.34 5.72
CA THR A 17 -8.49 -5.60 7.15
C THR A 17 -8.67 -4.32 7.96
N LEU A 18 -8.01 -3.24 7.53
CA LEU A 18 -8.12 -1.92 8.15
C LEU A 18 -9.44 -1.21 7.84
N LYS A 19 -10.24 -1.73 6.89
CA LYS A 19 -11.51 -1.13 6.43
C LYS A 19 -11.35 0.33 6.02
N VAL A 20 -10.26 0.62 5.33
CA VAL A 20 -9.96 1.97 4.83
C VAL A 20 -10.98 2.36 3.75
N GLU A 21 -11.24 3.66 3.61
CA GLU A 21 -12.18 4.18 2.63
C GLU A 21 -11.67 4.00 1.20
N ALA A 22 -10.36 4.16 1.03
CA ALA A 22 -9.69 3.94 -0.24
C ALA A 22 -8.20 3.66 -0.06
N VAL A 23 -7.60 3.08 -1.09
CA VAL A 23 -6.16 2.89 -1.22
C VAL A 23 -5.71 3.46 -2.56
N ALA A 24 -4.63 4.23 -2.55
CA ALA A 24 -4.03 4.81 -3.74
C ALA A 24 -2.59 4.33 -3.90
N LEU A 25 -2.24 3.93 -5.12
CA LEU A 25 -0.86 3.72 -5.53
C LEU A 25 -0.31 5.05 -6.07
N SER A 26 0.89 5.42 -5.65
CA SER A 26 1.59 6.60 -6.14
C SER A 26 2.99 6.24 -6.64
N GLY A 27 3.85 7.25 -6.83
CA GLY A 27 5.24 7.04 -7.21
C GLY A 27 5.44 6.43 -8.60
N SER A 28 6.60 5.82 -8.80
CA SER A 28 7.07 5.37 -10.13
C SER A 28 6.23 4.24 -10.72
N ARG A 29 5.55 3.45 -9.88
CA ARG A 29 4.63 2.40 -10.34
C ARG A 29 3.30 2.94 -10.84
N ALA A 30 2.88 4.10 -10.37
CA ALA A 30 1.69 4.82 -10.86
C ALA A 30 1.97 5.73 -12.07
N GLU A 31 3.24 5.93 -12.43
CA GLU A 31 3.66 6.73 -13.59
C GLU A 31 3.98 5.82 -14.78
N ASP A 32 3.24 5.98 -15.87
CA ASP A 32 3.39 5.19 -17.09
C ASP A 32 4.73 5.43 -17.80
N ARG A 33 5.31 6.63 -17.63
CA ARG A 33 6.58 7.01 -18.27
C ARG A 33 7.82 6.68 -17.46
N ALA A 34 7.66 6.22 -16.22
CA ALA A 34 8.79 5.85 -15.39
C ALA A 34 9.43 4.54 -15.90
N PRO A 35 10.77 4.42 -15.87
CA PRO A 35 11.45 3.18 -16.18
C PRO A 35 10.90 2.03 -15.33
N LYS A 36 10.54 0.92 -15.97
CA LYS A 36 10.08 -0.29 -15.28
C LYS A 36 11.29 -1.18 -14.99
N ASP A 37 11.73 -1.21 -13.74
CA ASP A 37 12.90 -1.95 -13.29
C ASP A 37 12.69 -2.62 -11.91
N GLU A 38 13.70 -3.38 -11.48
CA GLU A 38 13.66 -4.11 -10.20
C GLU A 38 13.82 -3.22 -8.96
N PHE A 39 14.18 -1.95 -9.14
CA PHE A 39 14.36 -0.98 -8.06
C PHE A 39 13.09 -0.17 -7.78
N GLN A 40 12.03 -0.33 -8.58
CA GLN A 40 10.75 0.30 -8.32
C GLN A 40 10.07 -0.28 -7.07
N ASP A 41 9.99 0.54 -6.03
CA ASP A 41 9.25 0.31 -4.80
C ASP A 41 7.75 0.61 -4.95
N TYR A 42 7.00 0.38 -3.87
CA TYR A 42 5.56 0.57 -3.81
C TYR A 42 5.24 1.73 -2.85
N ASP A 43 4.90 2.88 -3.43
CA ASP A 43 4.37 4.00 -2.66
C ASP A 43 2.84 3.86 -2.54
N VAL A 44 2.36 3.58 -1.33
CA VAL A 44 0.94 3.29 -1.07
C VAL A 44 0.37 4.25 -0.03
N VAL A 45 -0.79 4.82 -0.32
CA VAL A 45 -1.52 5.71 0.59
C VAL A 45 -2.85 5.05 0.95
N TYR A 46 -3.09 4.82 2.24
CA TYR A 46 -4.38 4.39 2.77
C TYR A 46 -5.16 5.60 3.27
N ILE A 47 -6.41 5.75 2.82
CA ILE A 47 -7.30 6.84 3.20
C ILE A 47 -8.22 6.33 4.31
N VAL A 48 -8.07 6.90 5.49
CA VAL A 48 -8.69 6.43 6.74
C VAL A 48 -9.47 7.56 7.40
N ASP A 49 -10.49 7.20 8.17
CA ASP A 49 -11.32 8.11 8.96
C ASP A 49 -10.73 8.37 10.36
N ASP A 50 -10.08 7.37 10.95
CA ASP A 50 -9.47 7.42 12.29
C ASP A 50 -7.96 7.12 12.26
N LEU A 51 -7.17 8.18 12.08
CA LEU A 51 -5.71 8.09 12.08
C LEU A 51 -5.13 7.78 13.47
N ASP A 52 -5.78 8.26 14.53
CA ASP A 52 -5.29 8.10 15.90
C ASP A 52 -5.29 6.63 16.32
N ASN A 53 -6.34 5.88 15.95
CA ASN A 53 -6.40 4.43 16.19
C ASN A 53 -5.22 3.69 15.55
N LEU A 54 -4.95 3.92 14.27
CA LEU A 54 -3.87 3.25 13.53
C LEU A 54 -2.46 3.67 13.96
N THR A 55 -2.31 4.86 14.54
CA THR A 55 -1.02 5.35 15.03
C THR A 55 -0.77 5.04 16.50
N SER A 56 -1.82 4.69 17.25
CA SER A 56 -1.72 4.27 18.66
C SER A 56 -1.20 2.84 18.84
N ASP A 57 -1.47 1.95 17.88
CA ASP A 57 -0.95 0.59 17.83
C ASP A 57 -0.49 0.26 16.41
N LEU A 58 0.81 0.01 16.25
CA LEU A 58 1.44 -0.26 14.96
C LEU A 58 1.49 -1.76 14.62
N ALA A 59 0.87 -2.64 15.42
CA ALA A 59 0.86 -4.09 15.18
C ALA A 59 0.23 -4.49 13.83
N TRP A 60 -0.50 -3.59 13.16
CA TRP A 60 -1.01 -3.82 11.82
C TRP A 60 0.05 -3.78 10.72
N LEU A 61 1.25 -3.25 11.01
CA LEU A 61 2.39 -3.21 10.08
C LEU A 61 3.20 -4.52 10.05
N ASP A 62 3.00 -5.41 11.01
CA ASP A 62 3.66 -6.72 11.11
C ASP A 62 3.00 -7.77 10.20
#